data_AF-Q1RJZ3-F1
#
_entry.id   AF-Q1RJZ3-F1
#
_cell.length_a   1.000
_cell.length_b   1.000
_cell.length_c   1.000
_cell.angle_alpha   90.00
_cell.angle_beta   90.00
_cell.angle_gamma   90.00
#
_symmetry.space_group_name_H-M   'P 1'
#
loop_
_entity.id
_entity.type
_entity.pdbx_description
1 polymer ?
#
loop_
_entity_poly.entity_id
_entity_poly.type
_entity_poly.pdbx_seq_one_letter_code
_entity_poly.pdbx_strand_id
1 'polypeptide(L)'
;MEFNRKNAIISFLEERAEQKFTPYDIAKWLVANYPEEAERKATTSKNKQIIKARTLEEKIKEVTKAYAAKISRGRFDEWRSKPNIKIDSEPRVSLYYTKNPSHLINDEEVTNLKNKVNKDNSITEEKRMRYLSHILMY
;
A
#
# COMPACT_ATOMS: atom_id res chain seq x y z
N MET A 1 23.37 5.75 13.32
CA MET A 1 22.60 4.73 12.57
C MET A 1 21.86 5.42 11.45
N GLU A 2 21.86 4.85 10.24
CA GLU A 2 21.11 5.40 9.11
C GLU A 2 19.65 4.97 9.20
N PHE A 3 18.71 5.93 9.11
CA PHE A 3 17.29 5.65 9.21
C PHE A 3 16.79 4.75 8.07
N ASN A 4 16.38 3.53 8.42
CA ASN A 4 15.76 2.61 7.48
C ASN A 4 14.25 2.85 7.35
N ARG A 5 13.90 3.83 6.50
CA ARG A 5 12.50 4.15 6.18
C ARG A 5 11.68 2.93 5.75
N LYS A 6 12.29 1.94 5.09
CA LYS A 6 11.55 0.77 4.59
C LYS A 6 11.03 -0.07 5.75
N ASN A 7 11.91 -0.42 6.67
CA ASN A 7 11.56 -1.24 7.83
C ASN A 7 10.56 -0.50 8.74
N ALA A 8 10.68 0.83 8.86
CA ALA A 8 9.69 1.63 9.58
C ALA A 8 8.29 1.53 8.95
N ILE A 9 8.18 1.62 7.62
CA ILE A 9 6.90 1.45 6.91
C ILE A 9 6.35 0.04 7.09
N ILE A 10 7.20 -0.99 6.97
CA ILE A 10 6.76 -2.39 7.15
C ILE A 10 6.21 -2.60 8.56
N SER A 11 6.96 -2.17 9.58
CA SER A 11 6.55 -2.29 10.99
C SER A 11 5.24 -1.53 11.25
N PHE A 12 5.11 -0.32 10.71
CA PHE A 12 3.87 0.48 10.79
C PHE A 12 2.65 -0.26 10.24
N LEU A 13 2.80 -0.89 9.07
CA LEU A 13 1.71 -1.64 8.42
C LEU A 13 1.43 -2.96 9.15
N GLU A 14 2.46 -3.65 9.64
CA GLU A 14 2.33 -4.91 10.37
C GLU A 14 1.59 -4.74 11.72
N GLU A 15 1.93 -3.68 12.47
CA GLU A 15 1.22 -3.28 13.69
C GLU A 15 -0.27 -2.99 13.44
N ARG A 16 -0.62 -2.62 12.20
CA ARG A 16 -1.95 -2.22 11.76
C ARG A 16 -2.43 -3.12 10.61
N ALA A 17 -2.18 -4.42 10.76
CA ALA A 17 -2.55 -5.41 9.74
C ALA A 17 -4.03 -5.26 9.31
N GLU A 18 -4.27 -5.50 8.03
CA GLU A 18 -5.56 -5.36 7.32
C GLU A 18 -6.11 -3.91 7.23
N GLN A 19 -5.48 -2.93 7.89
CA GLN A 19 -5.84 -1.53 7.73
C GLN A 19 -5.17 -0.94 6.49
N LYS A 20 -5.97 -0.24 5.67
CA LYS A 20 -5.54 0.39 4.43
C LYS A 20 -5.06 1.82 4.67
N PHE A 21 -3.86 2.14 4.21
CA PHE A 21 -3.30 3.48 4.30
C PHE A 21 -2.91 4.02 2.94
N THR A 22 -3.23 5.28 2.68
CA THR A 22 -2.73 5.91 1.46
C THR A 22 -1.23 6.19 1.61
N PRO A 23 -0.47 6.32 0.48
CA PRO A 23 0.91 6.78 0.52
C PRO A 23 1.12 8.07 1.31
N TYR A 24 0.10 8.94 1.34
CA TYR A 24 0.14 10.19 2.09
C TYR A 24 -0.04 9.98 3.59
N ASP A 25 -0.90 9.05 4.01
CA ASP A 25 -1.08 8.71 5.43
C ASP A 25 0.19 8.10 6.01
N ILE A 26 0.83 7.20 5.26
CA ILE A 26 2.13 6.61 5.64
C ILE A 26 3.21 7.71 5.73
N ALA A 27 3.23 8.64 4.77
CA ALA A 27 4.18 9.76 4.80
C ALA A 27 3.97 10.69 5.99
N LYS A 28 2.72 10.99 6.34
CA LYS A 28 2.37 11.75 7.55
C LYS A 28 2.86 11.05 8.81
N TRP A 29 2.59 9.74 8.93
CA TRP A 29 3.04 8.96 10.07
C TRP A 29 4.57 8.97 10.20
N LEU A 30 5.31 8.84 9.09
CA LEU A 30 6.77 8.89 9.09
C LEU A 30 7.30 10.23 9.61
N VAL A 31 6.72 11.35 9.18
CA VAL A 31 7.15 12.68 9.63
C VAL A 31 6.83 12.91 11.11
N ALA A 32 5.69 12.39 11.59
CA ALA A 32 5.30 12.50 12.99
C ALA A 32 6.16 11.65 13.93
N ASN A 33 6.56 10.44 13.52
CA ASN A 33 7.31 9.49 14.36
C ASN A 33 8.83 9.63 14.21
N TYR A 34 9.30 10.25 13.12
CA TYR A 34 10.71 10.49 12.86
C TYR A 34 10.93 11.96 12.45
N PRO A 35 10.66 12.93 13.35
CA PRO A 35 10.76 14.35 13.03
C PRO A 35 12.19 14.76 12.66
N GLU A 36 13.20 14.25 13.37
CA GLU A 36 14.62 14.52 13.09
C GLU A 36 15.01 14.14 11.65
N GLU A 37 14.45 13.03 11.15
CA GLU A 37 14.70 12.55 9.80
C GLU A 37 14.00 13.42 8.75
N ALA A 38 12.80 13.91 9.06
CA ALA A 38 12.07 14.84 8.22
C ALA A 38 12.79 16.20 8.16
N GLU A 39 13.33 16.68 9.28
CA GLU A 39 14.13 17.91 9.34
C GLU A 39 15.45 17.78 8.60
N ARG A 40 16.17 16.67 8.80
CA ARG A 40 17.38 16.36 8.02
C ARG A 40 17.07 16.33 6.53
N LYS A 41 15.93 15.76 6.13
CA LYS A 41 15.45 15.79 4.73
C LYS A 41 15.18 17.23 4.28
N ALA A 42 14.50 18.04 5.11
CA ALA A 42 14.16 19.42 4.80
C ALA A 42 15.39 20.30 4.58
N THR A 43 16.49 20.04 5.27
CA THR A 43 17.74 20.81 5.16
C THR A 43 18.65 20.33 4.02
N THR A 44 18.69 19.02 3.76
CA THR A 44 19.65 18.42 2.80
C THR A 44 19.08 18.13 1.42
N SER A 45 17.76 18.21 1.23
CA SER A 45 17.13 17.79 -0.03
C SER A 45 17.41 18.76 -1.18
N LYS A 46 17.69 18.20 -2.36
CA LYS A 46 17.79 18.94 -3.64
C LYS A 46 16.43 19.18 -4.32
N ASN A 47 15.32 18.83 -3.66
CA ASN A 47 13.99 19.04 -4.22
C ASN A 47 13.67 20.54 -4.27
N LYS A 48 13.42 21.06 -5.48
CA LYS A 48 13.13 22.48 -5.74
C LYS A 48 11.97 23.02 -4.89
N GLN A 49 10.93 22.21 -4.63
CA GLN A 49 9.79 22.66 -3.81
C GLN A 49 10.17 22.82 -2.34
N ILE A 50 10.98 21.90 -1.80
CA ILE A 50 11.52 21.99 -0.44
C ILE A 50 12.46 23.21 -0.31
N ILE A 51 13.29 23.47 -1.32
CA ILE A 51 14.22 24.62 -1.29
C ILE A 51 13.45 25.96 -1.33
N LYS A 52 12.34 26.02 -2.08
CA LYS A 52 11.52 27.24 -2.22
C LYS A 52 10.69 27.57 -0.97
N ALA A 53 10.41 26.60 -0.11
CA ALA A 53 9.65 26.81 1.12
C ALA A 53 10.42 27.72 2.10
N ARG A 54 9.71 28.66 2.71
CA ARG A 54 10.31 29.73 3.54
C ARG A 54 10.45 29.30 4.99
N THR A 55 9.46 28.57 5.50
CA THR A 55 9.46 28.10 6.89
C THR A 55 9.83 26.62 6.96
N LEU A 56 10.30 26.17 8.13
CA LEU A 56 10.54 24.75 8.37
C LEU A 56 9.24 23.94 8.20
N GLU A 57 8.11 24.45 8.65
CA GLU A 57 6.82 23.77 8.52
C GLU A 57 6.41 23.55 7.05
N GLU A 58 6.59 24.56 6.19
CA GLU A 58 6.37 24.43 4.75
C GLU A 58 7.35 23.41 4.12
N LYS A 59 8.62 23.44 4.54
CA LYS A 59 9.61 22.45 4.10
C LYS A 59 9.19 21.03 4.48
N ILE A 60 8.67 20.83 5.69
CA ILE A 60 8.19 19.55 6.19
C ILE A 60 6.92 19.09 5.44
N LYS A 61 6.02 20.00 5.07
CA LYS A 61 4.88 19.69 4.18
C LYS A 61 5.36 19.20 2.81
N GLU A 62 6.37 19.84 2.23
CA GLU A 62 6.97 19.42 0.96
C GLU A 62 7.77 18.11 1.09
N VAL A 63 8.42 17.86 2.23
CA VAL A 63 9.02 16.56 2.57
C VAL A 63 7.96 15.46 2.62
N THR A 64 6.82 15.72 3.26
CA THR A 64 5.70 14.78 3.36
C THR A 64 5.20 14.41 1.97
N LYS A 65 4.96 15.40 1.10
CA LYS A 65 4.58 15.18 -0.31
C LYS A 65 5.65 14.38 -1.05
N ALA A 66 6.92 14.68 -0.85
CA ALA A 66 8.03 13.96 -1.47
C ALA A 66 8.10 12.49 -1.01
N TYR A 67 7.82 12.20 0.26
CA TYR A 67 7.72 10.83 0.75
C TYR A 67 6.51 10.11 0.16
N ALA A 68 5.33 10.74 0.17
CA ALA A 68 4.13 10.18 -0.44
C ALA A 68 4.34 9.86 -1.92
N ALA A 69 4.94 10.78 -2.67
CA ALA A 69 5.30 10.58 -4.07
C ALA A 69 6.32 9.45 -4.26
N LYS A 70 7.25 9.24 -3.33
CA LYS A 70 8.18 8.10 -3.38
C LYS A 70 7.49 6.78 -3.09
N ILE A 71 6.58 6.75 -2.12
CA ILE A 71 5.78 5.56 -1.79
C ILE A 71 4.85 5.20 -2.96
N SER A 72 4.34 6.21 -3.67
CA SER A 72 3.45 6.05 -4.83
C SER A 72 4.18 5.75 -6.15
N ARG A 73 5.23 6.50 -6.52
CA ARG A 73 5.92 6.38 -7.83
C ARG A 73 6.96 5.27 -7.88
N GLY A 74 7.56 4.95 -6.75
CA GLY A 74 8.60 3.92 -6.68
C GLY A 74 8.08 2.79 -5.82
N ARG A 75 8.04 1.60 -6.42
CA ARG A 75 7.99 0.30 -5.73
C ARG A 75 6.64 -0.37 -5.57
N PHE A 76 5.69 -0.15 -6.50
CA PHE A 76 4.66 -1.17 -6.68
C PHE A 76 5.30 -2.57 -6.76
N ASP A 77 6.41 -2.75 -7.51
CA ASP A 77 7.10 -4.05 -7.57
C ASP A 77 7.86 -4.45 -6.29
N GLU A 78 8.59 -3.54 -5.62
CA GLU A 78 9.32 -3.92 -4.38
C GLU A 78 8.39 -4.04 -3.15
N TRP A 79 7.18 -3.46 -3.17
CA TRP A 79 6.14 -3.77 -2.20
C TRP A 79 5.39 -5.05 -2.58
N ARG A 80 5.08 -5.27 -3.88
CA ARG A 80 4.47 -6.51 -4.39
C ARG A 80 5.37 -7.74 -4.19
N SER A 81 6.69 -7.57 -4.19
CA SER A 81 7.63 -8.66 -3.91
C SER A 81 7.65 -9.06 -2.43
N LYS A 82 7.02 -8.29 -1.54
CA LYS A 82 6.79 -8.68 -0.15
C LYS A 82 5.45 -9.41 -0.07
N PRO A 83 5.43 -10.72 0.24
CA PRO A 83 4.20 -11.52 0.18
C PRO A 83 3.07 -10.97 1.06
N ASN A 84 3.44 -10.35 2.19
CA ASN A 84 2.50 -9.81 3.16
C ASN A 84 2.10 -8.35 2.88
N ILE A 85 2.66 -7.65 1.91
CA ILE A 85 2.25 -6.26 1.61
C ILE A 85 1.37 -6.28 0.37
N LYS A 86 0.16 -5.78 0.52
CA LYS A 86 -0.83 -5.70 -0.54
C LYS A 86 -1.07 -4.24 -0.91
N ILE A 87 -1.46 -4.05 -2.17
CA ILE A 87 -1.78 -2.74 -2.73
C ILE A 87 -3.17 -2.84 -3.33
N ASP A 88 -4.07 -2.00 -2.84
CA ASP A 88 -5.40 -1.83 -3.39
C ASP A 88 -5.42 -0.57 -4.27
N SER A 89 -6.00 -0.66 -5.45
CA SER A 89 -6.06 0.45 -6.43
C SER A 89 -7.35 1.28 -6.35
N GLU A 90 -8.41 0.79 -5.69
CA GLU A 90 -9.74 1.42 -5.74
C GLU A 90 -10.33 1.70 -4.35
N PRO A 91 -11.02 2.85 -4.14
CA PRO A 91 -11.14 4.04 -5.00
C PRO A 91 -9.88 4.94 -4.97
N ARG A 92 -8.89 4.63 -4.12
CA ARG A 92 -7.59 5.31 -4.03
C ARG A 92 -6.50 4.29 -3.70
N VAL A 93 -5.32 4.46 -4.31
CA VAL A 93 -4.16 3.61 -4.04
C VAL A 93 -3.86 3.58 -2.54
N SER A 94 -3.92 2.38 -1.96
CA SER A 94 -3.70 2.12 -0.55
C SER A 94 -2.80 0.91 -0.34
N LEU A 95 -1.98 0.94 0.71
CA LEU A 95 -1.10 -0.15 1.11
C LEU A 95 -1.59 -0.70 2.46
N TYR A 96 -1.50 -2.02 2.62
CA TYR A 96 -1.80 -2.71 3.87
C TYR A 96 -0.93 -3.95 4.02
N TYR A 97 -0.72 -4.37 5.27
CA TYR A 97 -0.08 -5.64 5.58
C TYR A 97 -1.16 -6.71 5.78
N THR A 98 -1.02 -7.88 5.16
CA THR A 98 -1.87 -9.03 5.42
C THR A 98 -1.12 -10.13 6.15
N LYS A 99 -1.78 -10.71 7.16
CA LYS A 99 -1.26 -11.87 7.89
C LYS A 99 -1.43 -13.17 7.12
N ASN A 100 -2.31 -13.20 6.12
CA ASN A 100 -2.54 -14.37 5.28
C ASN A 100 -2.25 -14.06 3.80
N PRO A 101 -0.99 -14.14 3.36
CA PRO A 101 -0.59 -13.80 2.00
C PRO A 101 -1.17 -14.75 0.92
N SER A 102 -1.69 -15.90 1.36
CA SER A 102 -2.25 -17.02 0.56
C SER A 102 -3.61 -16.71 -0.07
N HIS A 103 -4.33 -15.67 0.37
CA HIS A 103 -5.56 -15.21 -0.30
C HIS A 103 -5.20 -14.48 -1.59
N LEU A 104 -4.80 -15.23 -2.60
CA LEU A 104 -4.90 -14.83 -3.99
C LEU A 104 -6.05 -15.65 -4.56
N ILE A 105 -7.14 -14.98 -4.94
CA ILE A 105 -7.58 -15.24 -6.30
C ILE A 105 -6.70 -14.31 -7.12
N ASN A 106 -5.66 -14.85 -7.75
CA ASN A 106 -4.92 -14.10 -8.75
C ASN A 106 -5.93 -13.60 -9.80
N ASP A 107 -5.76 -12.41 -10.34
CA ASP A 107 -6.61 -11.96 -11.47
C ASP A 107 -6.60 -12.98 -12.63
N GLU A 108 -5.52 -13.78 -12.73
CA GLU A 108 -5.39 -14.98 -13.58
C GLU A 108 -6.32 -16.14 -13.19
N GLU A 109 -6.53 -16.40 -11.89
CA GLU A 109 -7.52 -17.39 -11.43
C GLU A 109 -8.95 -16.88 -11.60
N VAL A 110 -9.23 -15.58 -11.38
CA VAL A 110 -10.56 -14.99 -11.65
C VAL A 110 -10.90 -15.09 -13.13
N THR A 111 -9.95 -14.79 -14.02
CA THR A 111 -10.15 -14.87 -15.48
C THR A 111 -10.24 -16.32 -15.97
N ASN A 112 -9.43 -17.24 -15.44
CA ASN A 112 -9.55 -18.66 -15.76
C ASN A 112 -10.86 -19.28 -15.21
N LEU A 113 -11.35 -18.86 -14.04
CA LEU A 113 -12.64 -19.27 -13.48
C LEU A 113 -13.81 -18.71 -14.30
N LYS A 114 -13.77 -17.43 -14.73
CA LYS A 114 -14.77 -16.85 -15.64
C LYS A 114 -14.84 -17.61 -16.97
N ASN A 115 -13.70 -18.01 -17.53
CA ASN A 115 -13.62 -18.77 -18.77
C ASN A 115 -14.11 -20.22 -18.61
N LYS A 116 -13.89 -20.85 -17.44
CA LYS A 116 -14.38 -22.20 -17.14
C LYS A 116 -15.90 -22.23 -16.94
N VAL A 117 -16.45 -21.22 -16.26
CA VAL A 117 -17.89 -21.09 -16.03
C VAL A 117 -18.66 -20.74 -17.31
N ASN A 118 -18.03 -20.10 -18.30
CA ASN A 118 -18.64 -19.87 -19.61
C ASN A 118 -18.67 -21.10 -20.54
N LYS A 119 -17.88 -22.15 -20.25
CA LYS A 119 -17.86 -23.39 -21.04
C LYS A 119 -18.85 -24.45 -20.54
N ASP A 120 -19.19 -24.43 -19.25
CA ASP A 120 -20.13 -25.38 -18.65
C ASP A 120 -21.46 -24.69 -18.32
N ASN A 121 -22.34 -24.62 -19.31
CA ASN A 121 -23.68 -24.02 -19.23
C ASN A 121 -24.69 -24.82 -18.37
N SER A 122 -24.26 -25.47 -17.28
CA SER A 122 -25.12 -26.36 -16.48
C SER A 122 -25.01 -26.23 -14.96
N ILE A 123 -24.36 -25.19 -14.44
CA ILE A 123 -24.33 -24.96 -12.99
C ILE A 123 -25.48 -24.05 -12.60
N THR A 124 -26.48 -24.62 -11.93
CA THR A 124 -27.65 -23.92 -11.39
C THR A 124 -27.22 -22.85 -10.37
N GLU A 125 -27.90 -21.70 -10.38
CA GLU A 125 -27.59 -20.49 -9.59
C GLU A 125 -27.32 -20.78 -8.10
N GLU A 126 -28.01 -21.77 -7.51
CA GLU A 126 -27.83 -22.21 -6.13
C GLU A 126 -26.43 -22.79 -5.83
N LYS A 127 -25.83 -23.55 -6.75
CA LYS A 127 -24.46 -24.06 -6.59
C LYS A 127 -23.44 -22.94 -6.69
N ARG A 128 -23.70 -21.93 -7.52
CA ARG A 128 -22.88 -20.73 -7.68
C ARG A 128 -22.86 -19.92 -6.38
N MET A 129 -24.03 -19.69 -5.78
CA MET A 129 -24.16 -18.94 -4.53
C MET A 129 -23.57 -19.70 -3.33
N ARG A 130 -23.69 -21.03 -3.28
CA ARG A 130 -23.09 -21.85 -2.22
C ARG A 130 -21.56 -21.82 -2.23
N TYR A 131 -20.95 -21.78 -3.42
CA TYR A 131 -19.50 -21.68 -3.57
C TYR A 131 -18.97 -20.28 -3.23
N LEU A 132 -19.67 -19.22 -3.66
CA LEU A 132 -19.31 -17.85 -3.31
C LEU A 132 -19.47 -17.58 -1.81
N SER A 133 -20.48 -18.15 -1.17
CA SER A 133 -20.66 -18.06 0.30
C SER A 133 -19.55 -18.76 1.07
N HIS A 134 -18.97 -19.85 0.55
CA HIS A 134 -17.86 -20.55 1.20
C HIS A 134 -16.54 -19.75 1.12
N ILE A 135 -16.39 -18.92 0.10
CA ILE A 135 -15.23 -18.03 -0.11
C ILE A 135 -15.33 -16.76 0.77
N LEU A 136 -16.53 -16.33 1.14
CA LEU A 136 -16.79 -15.09 1.89
C LEU A 136 -16.92 -15.27 3.41
N MET A 137 -16.79 -16.48 3.95
CA MET A 137 -16.97 -16.80 5.39
C MET A 137 -15.68 -17.14 6.16
N TYR A 138 -14.50 -16.93 5.57
CA TYR A 138 -13.19 -17.09 6.22
C TYR A 138 -12.29 -15.87 5.96
#